data_AF-G8SJZ6-F1
#
_entry.id   AF-G8SJZ6-F1
#
_cell.length_a   1.000
_cell.length_b   1.000
_cell.length_c   1.000
_cell.angle_alpha   90.00
_cell.angle_beta   90.00
_cell.angle_gamma   90.00
#
_symmetry.space_group_name_H-M   'P 1'
#
loop_
_entity.id
_entity.type
_entity.pdbx_description
1 polymer ?
#
loop_
_entity_poly.entity_id
_entity_poly.type
_entity_poly.pdbx_seq_one_letter_code
_entity_poly.pdbx_strand_id
1 'polypeptide(L)' 'MTDDLATRIAGLLRRAHPLRMGSAIRQADELLTDIGPAGRAAVLERAIHLALHGE' A
#
# COMPACT_ATOMS: atom_id res chain seq x y z
N MET A 1 -0.42 -8.43 11.27
CA MET A 1 0.32 -7.16 11.18
C MET A 1 0.60 -6.76 9.73
N THR A 2 1.25 -7.60 8.92
CA THR A 2 1.55 -7.31 7.51
C THR A 2 0.30 -7.21 6.62
N ASP A 3 -0.72 -8.04 6.86
CA ASP A 3 -1.99 -8.00 6.10
C ASP A 3 -2.84 -6.76 6.37
N ASP A 4 -2.90 -6.27 7.62
CA ASP A 4 -3.61 -5.03 7.95
C ASP A 4 -2.98 -3.83 7.24
N LEU A 5 -1.65 -3.81 7.15
CA LEU A 5 -0.92 -2.75 6.49
C LEU A 5 -1.15 -2.78 4.96
N ALA A 6 -1.08 -3.98 4.37
CA ALA A 6 -1.36 -4.17 2.94
C ALA A 6 -2.80 -3.72 2.60
N THR A 7 -3.76 -4.03 3.46
CA THR A 7 -5.17 -3.64 3.29
C THR A 7 -5.36 -2.12 3.35
N ARG A 8 -4.70 -1.44 4.31
CA ARG A 8 -4.73 0.03 4.41
C ARG A 8 -4.12 0.69 3.18
N ILE A 9 -2.97 0.22 2.72
CA ILE A 9 -2.30 0.73 1.50
C ILE A 9 -3.18 0.49 0.27
N ALA A 10 -3.74 -0.71 0.09
CA ALA A 10 -4.66 -1.01 -1.00
C ALA A 10 -5.89 -0.11 -1.00
N GLY A 11 -6.41 0.22 0.19
CA GLY A 11 -7.51 1.18 0.37
C GLY A 11 -7.13 2.63 0.03
N LEU A 12 -5.89 3.04 0.28
CA LEU A 12 -5.38 4.36 -0.15
C LEU A 12 -5.26 4.42 -1.66
N LEU A 13 -4.66 3.38 -2.28
CA LEU A 13 -4.45 3.33 -3.73
C LEU A 13 -5.77 3.26 -4.51
N ARG A 14 -6.74 2.44 -4.08
CA ARG A 14 -8.06 2.36 -4.74
C ARG A 14 -8.86 3.66 -4.69
N ARG A 15 -8.75 4.41 -3.59
CA ARG A 15 -9.50 5.67 -3.40
C ARG A 15 -8.75 6.88 -3.95
N ALA A 16 -7.50 6.71 -4.37
CA ALA A 16 -6.71 7.79 -4.92
C ALA A 16 -7.25 8.17 -6.31
N HIS A 17 -7.77 9.39 -6.42
CA HIS A 17 -7.99 10.00 -7.73
C HIS A 17 -6.65 10.05 -8.49
N PRO A 18 -6.62 9.86 -9.82
CA PRO A 18 -5.37 9.85 -10.60
C PRO A 18 -4.47 11.07 -10.33
N LEU A 19 -5.06 12.26 -10.22
CA LEU A 19 -4.35 13.52 -9.89
C LEU A 19 -3.74 13.57 -8.48
N ARG A 20 -4.15 12.66 -7.58
CA ARG A 20 -3.67 12.55 -6.19
C ARG A 20 -2.86 11.26 -5.96
N MET A 21 -2.59 10.47 -6.99
CA MET A 21 -1.88 9.19 -6.87
C MET A 21 -0.51 9.35 -6.20
N GLY A 22 0.24 10.41 -6.54
CA GLY A 22 1.54 10.70 -5.90
C GLY A 22 1.44 10.95 -4.38
N SER A 23 0.32 11.50 -3.89
CA SER A 23 0.10 11.67 -2.44
C SER A 23 -0.26 10.35 -1.75
N ALA A 24 -1.00 9.47 -2.41
CA ALA A 24 -1.32 8.14 -1.89
C ALA A 24 -0.07 7.25 -1.82
N ILE A 25 0.82 7.34 -2.82
CA ILE A 25 2.11 6.63 -2.82
C ILE A 25 2.98 7.10 -1.65
N ARG A 26 3.09 8.41 -1.41
CA ARG A 26 3.85 8.93 -0.26
C ARG A 26 3.28 8.46 1.09
N GLN A 27 1.96 8.47 1.27
CA GLN A 27 1.35 7.96 2.49
C GLN A 27 1.56 6.45 2.66
N ALA A 28 1.50 5.68 1.57
CA ALA A 28 1.85 4.26 1.61
C ALA A 28 3.31 4.04 1.98
N ASP A 29 4.22 4.89 1.50
CA ASP A 29 5.64 4.87 1.83
C ASP A 29 5.89 5.17 3.32
N GLU A 30 5.25 6.21 3.85
CA GLU A 30 5.31 6.58 5.28
C GLU A 30 4.87 5.42 6.18
N LEU A 31 3.82 4.69 5.80
CA LEU A 31 3.33 3.50 6.52
C LEU A 31 4.33 2.34 6.54
N LEU A 32 5.30 2.33 5.63
CA LEU A 32 6.31 1.27 5.49
C LEU A 32 7.65 1.64 6.15
N THR A 33 7.77 2.86 6.71
CA THR A 33 9.03 3.39 7.27
C THR A 33 9.60 2.52 8.39
N ASP A 34 8.73 1.88 9.18
CA ASP A 34 9.12 1.03 10.31
C ASP A 34 9.45 -0.42 9.91
N ILE A 35 9.38 -0.74 8.61
CA ILE A 35 9.57 -2.09 8.09
C ILE A 35 10.88 -2.17 7.30
N GLY A 36 11.70 -3.17 7.64
CA GLY A 36 12.90 -3.49 6.86
C GLY A 36 12.57 -3.76 5.38
N PRO A 37 13.57 -3.62 4.48
CA PRO A 37 13.35 -3.64 3.02
C PRO A 37 12.66 -4.91 2.51
N ALA A 38 12.93 -6.07 3.13
CA ALA A 38 12.28 -7.33 2.78
C ALA A 38 10.78 -7.34 3.13
N GLY A 39 10.42 -6.85 4.32
CA GLY A 39 9.01 -6.77 4.73
C GLY A 39 8.24 -5.72 3.93
N ARG A 40 8.91 -4.64 3.54
CA ARG A 40 8.36 -3.58 2.69
C ARG A 40 7.93 -4.12 1.32
N ALA A 41 8.77 -4.92 0.67
CA ALA A 41 8.45 -5.52 -0.63
C ALA A 41 7.20 -6.43 -0.55
N ALA A 42 7.15 -7.31 0.46
CA ALA A 42 6.03 -8.23 0.67
C ALA A 42 4.69 -7.50 0.89
N VAL A 43 4.70 -6.41 1.69
CA VAL A 43 3.49 -5.62 1.92
C VAL A 43 3.02 -4.89 0.66
N LEU A 44 3.94 -4.33 -0.11
CA LEU A 44 3.61 -3.64 -1.37
C LEU A 44 3.03 -4.60 -2.41
N GLU A 45 3.65 -5.77 -2.59
CA GLU A 45 3.15 -6.81 -3.50
C GLU A 45 1.73 -7.22 -3.13
N ARG A 46 1.47 -7.48 -1.84
CA ARG A 46 0.14 -7.82 -1.35
C ARG A 46 -0.85 -6.67 -1.54
N ALA A 47 -0.46 -5.42 -1.27
CA ALA A 47 -1.31 -4.26 -1.42
C ALA A 47 -1.71 -3.99 -2.88
N ILE A 48 -0.78 -4.16 -3.83
CA ILE A 48 -1.04 -4.03 -5.27
C ILE A 48 -2.01 -5.13 -5.71
N HIS A 49 -1.78 -6.37 -5.28
CA HIS A 49 -2.68 -7.48 -5.59
C HIS A 49 -4.12 -7.19 -5.14
N LEU A 50 -4.30 -6.78 -3.87
CA LEU A 50 -5.59 -6.40 -3.29
C LEU A 50 -6.25 -5.19 -3.99
N ALA A 51 -5.45 -4.22 -4.43
CA ALA A 51 -5.96 -3.04 -5.14
C ALA A 51 -6.49 -3.38 -6.54
N LEU A 52 -5.88 -4.37 -7.21
CA LEU A 52 -6.20 -4.75 -8.58
C LEU A 52 -7.28 -5.85 -8.68
N HIS A 53 -7.30 -6.81 -7.76
CA HIS A 53 -8.08 -8.05 -7.92
C HIS A 53 -9.28 -8.16 -6.98
N GLY A 54 -9.36 -7.33 -5.93
CA GLY A 54 -10.21 -7.69 -4.79
C GLY A 54 -9.60 -8.85 -4.00
N GLU A 55 -10.26 -9.28 -2.93
CA GLU A 55 -9.72 -10.18 -1.88
C GLU A 55 -9.07 -11.48 -2.37
#